data_AF-A0A8H4A985-F1
#
_entry.id   AF-A0A8H4A985-F1
#
_cell.length_a   1.000
_cell.length_b   1.000
_cell.length_c   1.000
_cell.angle_alpha   90.00
_cell.angle_beta   90.00
_cell.angle_gamma   90.00
#
_symmetry.space_group_name_H-M   'P 1'
#
loop_
_entity.id
_entity.type
_entity.pdbx_description
1 polymer ?
#
loop_
_entity_poly.entity_id
_entity_poly.type
_entity_poly.pdbx_seq_one_letter_code
_entity_poly.pdbx_strand_id
1 'polypeptide(L)'
;MVKKTTTKHISFQNSSGQPSLSGDTLNVCDYITNSEQIKGQLDFAPFPNLRKITFNHNIRFNILESIDISKNDKLSRILISGNDQSLDFFENNIFTLLIKETQLNRVILSYNKYNPNGWTKATAYLRKQAIIPYFLVEDNKLESEVASLKESLAQKEQTIAKQDRIIVDLNKKVQKAPTLSQFQELNNIALGRINLDFKKLKQEIKRLKLKDFNPYFREQKSNFEKLTSAAKNKATDSLGGILDLFLQTSRQIIESENGDSNSFVQGQLQGQLTTCQTLLQTKFTQEELQDLLSKQKELIKLEDQSVILQ
;
A
#
# COMPACT_ATOMS: atom_id res chain seq x y z
N MET A 1 9.60 -41.99 -14.34
CA MET A 1 9.22 -41.58 -15.71
C MET A 1 7.71 -41.51 -15.79
N VAL A 2 7.13 -40.32 -15.68
CA VAL A 2 5.69 -40.11 -15.89
C VAL A 2 5.46 -40.13 -17.41
N LYS A 3 4.65 -41.06 -17.91
CA LYS A 3 4.22 -41.08 -19.32
C LYS A 3 3.53 -39.74 -19.63
N LYS A 4 4.15 -38.90 -20.47
CA LYS A 4 3.46 -37.76 -21.09
C LYS A 4 2.36 -38.34 -21.98
N THR A 5 1.12 -38.32 -21.51
CA THR A 5 -0.06 -38.52 -22.35
C THR A 5 -0.10 -37.39 -23.37
N THR A 6 0.00 -37.70 -24.65
CA THR A 6 -0.26 -36.76 -25.74
C THR A 6 -1.70 -36.27 -25.63
N THR A 7 -1.89 -35.04 -25.17
CA THR A 7 -3.21 -34.36 -25.11
C THR A 7 -3.77 -34.28 -26.52
N LYS A 8 -4.94 -34.87 -26.76
CA LYS A 8 -5.67 -34.71 -28.03
C LYS A 8 -6.30 -33.31 -28.02
N HIS A 9 -5.91 -32.45 -28.97
CA HIS A 9 -6.61 -31.19 -29.21
C HIS A 9 -7.91 -31.47 -29.96
N ILE A 10 -9.02 -30.92 -29.47
CA ILE A 10 -10.34 -31.14 -30.08
C ILE A 10 -10.49 -30.15 -31.23
N SER A 11 -10.42 -30.66 -32.47
CA SER A 11 -10.61 -29.84 -33.68
C SER A 11 -12.09 -29.74 -34.05
N PHE A 12 -12.57 -28.52 -34.26
CA PHE A 12 -13.95 -28.25 -34.69
C PHE A 12 -14.09 -28.48 -36.21
N GLN A 13 -14.44 -29.71 -36.60
CA GLN A 13 -14.98 -30.10 -37.91
C GLN A 13 -16.24 -29.27 -38.28
N ASN A 14 -16.73 -29.30 -39.52
CA ASN A 14 -18.05 -28.75 -39.89
C ASN A 14 -18.99 -29.87 -40.39
N SER A 15 -19.72 -30.51 -39.47
CA SER A 15 -20.65 -31.62 -39.69
C SER A 15 -21.68 -31.68 -38.55
N SER A 16 -22.87 -32.19 -38.83
CA SER A 16 -23.51 -33.21 -37.99
C SER A 16 -23.39 -33.16 -36.46
N GLY A 17 -23.77 -32.10 -35.74
CA GLY A 17 -23.68 -32.10 -34.26
C GLY A 17 -22.34 -31.62 -33.67
N GLN A 18 -21.58 -30.82 -34.41
CA GLN A 18 -20.37 -30.16 -33.93
C GLN A 18 -20.64 -28.74 -33.39
N PRO A 19 -19.69 -28.16 -32.63
CA PRO A 19 -19.80 -26.78 -32.17
C PRO A 19 -19.93 -25.80 -33.34
N SER A 20 -20.99 -25.00 -33.33
CA SER A 20 -21.32 -24.05 -34.39
C SER A 20 -20.97 -22.62 -33.96
N LEU A 21 -20.20 -21.89 -34.78
CA LEU A 21 -19.97 -20.47 -34.59
C LEU A 21 -21.05 -19.67 -35.33
N SER A 22 -21.81 -18.86 -34.59
CA SER A 22 -22.77 -17.90 -35.14
C SER A 22 -22.39 -16.50 -34.67
N GLY A 23 -21.76 -15.73 -35.57
CA GLY A 23 -21.20 -14.41 -35.25
C GLY A 23 -20.11 -14.50 -34.18
N ASP A 24 -20.36 -13.89 -33.03
CA ASP A 24 -19.48 -13.86 -31.86
C ASP A 24 -19.84 -14.90 -30.79
N THR A 25 -20.79 -15.79 -31.11
CA THR A 25 -21.32 -16.81 -30.20
C THR A 25 -20.92 -18.20 -30.70
N LEU A 26 -20.19 -18.94 -29.88
CA LEU A 26 -19.90 -20.35 -30.09
C LEU A 26 -20.93 -21.20 -29.35
N ASN A 27 -21.68 -22.02 -30.07
CA ASN A 27 -22.56 -23.01 -29.47
C ASN A 27 -21.85 -24.36 -29.50
N VAL A 28 -21.55 -24.91 -28.33
CA VAL A 28 -21.05 -26.27 -28.14
C VAL A 28 -22.28 -27.15 -27.90
N CYS A 29 -22.44 -28.20 -28.70
CA CYS A 29 -23.52 -29.18 -28.57
C CYS A 29 -22.90 -30.59 -28.55
N ASP A 30 -23.49 -31.51 -27.79
CA ASP A 30 -23.25 -32.94 -27.94
C ASP A 30 -24.57 -33.63 -28.31
N TYR A 31 -24.69 -34.07 -29.56
CA TYR A 31 -25.87 -34.81 -30.05
C TYR A 31 -25.56 -36.30 -30.27
N ILE A 32 -24.36 -36.77 -29.92
CA ILE A 32 -23.90 -38.09 -30.35
C ILE A 32 -24.08 -39.08 -29.21
N THR A 33 -25.00 -40.02 -29.41
CA THR A 33 -25.31 -41.17 -28.56
C THR A 33 -24.16 -42.16 -28.33
N ASN A 34 -22.91 -41.81 -28.68
CA ASN A 34 -21.73 -42.65 -28.47
C ASN A 34 -20.82 -42.03 -27.41
N SER A 35 -20.66 -42.78 -26.32
CA SER A 35 -19.93 -42.51 -25.09
C SER A 35 -18.40 -42.27 -25.22
N GLU A 36 -17.87 -42.04 -26.42
CA GLU A 36 -16.45 -41.67 -26.63
C GLU A 36 -16.23 -40.16 -26.52
N GLN A 37 -16.82 -39.60 -25.48
CA GLN A 37 -17.04 -38.18 -25.21
C GLN A 37 -15.73 -37.38 -25.08
N ILE A 38 -15.72 -36.20 -25.72
CA ILE A 38 -14.79 -35.06 -25.61
C ILE A 38 -13.64 -35.31 -24.61
N LYS A 39 -12.49 -35.77 -25.12
CA LYS A 39 -11.26 -36.02 -24.36
C LYS A 39 -10.16 -35.03 -24.74
N GLY A 40 -9.59 -34.35 -23.74
CA GLY A 40 -8.43 -33.45 -23.92
C GLY A 40 -8.71 -31.99 -23.55
N GLN A 41 -8.10 -31.06 -24.30
CA GLN A 41 -8.19 -29.62 -24.05
C GLN A 41 -9.10 -28.94 -25.08
N LEU A 42 -10.04 -28.12 -24.60
CA LEU A 42 -10.77 -27.16 -25.41
C LEU A 42 -9.99 -25.85 -25.46
N ASP A 43 -9.31 -25.60 -26.58
CA ASP A 43 -8.60 -24.34 -26.84
C ASP A 43 -9.45 -23.43 -27.73
N PHE A 44 -9.79 -22.26 -27.21
CA PHE A 44 -10.58 -21.25 -27.92
C PHE A 44 -9.74 -20.14 -28.56
N ALA A 45 -8.40 -20.23 -28.54
CA ALA A 45 -7.50 -19.30 -29.23
C ALA A 45 -7.84 -19.06 -30.72
N PRO A 46 -8.34 -20.04 -31.50
CA PRO A 46 -8.75 -19.82 -32.89
C PRO A 46 -9.93 -18.85 -33.07
N PHE A 47 -10.64 -18.46 -32.00
CA PHE A 47 -11.81 -17.58 -32.05
C PHE A 47 -11.56 -16.25 -31.31
N PRO A 48 -10.66 -15.36 -31.79
CA PRO A 48 -10.22 -14.17 -31.06
C PRO A 48 -11.34 -13.14 -30.81
N ASN A 49 -12.42 -13.19 -31.59
CA ASN A 49 -13.59 -12.31 -31.45
C ASN A 49 -14.74 -12.90 -30.64
N LEU A 50 -14.56 -14.08 -30.05
CA LEU A 50 -15.57 -14.77 -29.28
C LEU A 50 -16.01 -13.93 -28.08
N ARG A 51 -17.30 -13.60 -28.01
CA ARG A 51 -17.91 -12.86 -26.89
C ARG A 51 -18.74 -13.76 -25.99
N LYS A 52 -19.32 -14.82 -26.55
CA LYS A 52 -20.21 -15.73 -25.83
C LYS A 52 -19.92 -17.18 -26.18
N ILE A 53 -19.88 -18.03 -25.15
CA ILE A 53 -19.93 -19.50 -25.31
C ILE A 53 -21.27 -20.00 -24.78
N THR A 54 -21.92 -20.87 -25.52
CA THR A 54 -23.15 -21.56 -25.10
C THR A 54 -22.89 -23.06 -25.10
N PHE A 55 -22.98 -23.70 -23.94
CA PHE A 55 -22.99 -25.15 -23.80
C PHE A 55 -24.45 -25.63 -23.81
N ASN A 56 -24.88 -26.22 -24.93
CA ASN A 56 -26.23 -26.75 -25.11
C ASN A 56 -26.40 -28.15 -24.49
N HIS A 57 -27.62 -28.70 -24.57
CA HIS A 57 -28.11 -29.82 -23.76
C HIS A 57 -27.16 -31.03 -23.64
N ASN A 58 -27.23 -31.71 -22.50
CA ASN A 58 -26.66 -33.05 -22.23
C ASN A 58 -25.15 -33.22 -22.46
N ILE A 59 -24.37 -32.13 -22.49
CA ILE A 59 -22.91 -32.24 -22.55
C ILE A 59 -22.40 -32.91 -21.28
N ARG A 60 -21.93 -34.15 -21.44
CA ARG A 60 -21.19 -34.90 -20.43
C ARG A 60 -19.74 -34.98 -20.87
N PHE A 61 -18.85 -34.39 -20.09
CA PHE A 61 -17.42 -34.53 -20.31
C PHE A 61 -16.90 -35.70 -19.48
N ASN A 62 -16.90 -36.91 -20.05
CA ASN A 62 -16.31 -38.05 -19.33
C ASN A 62 -14.80 -37.85 -19.05
N ILE A 63 -14.06 -37.11 -19.88
CA ILE A 63 -12.58 -36.95 -19.79
C ILE A 63 -12.09 -35.58 -20.31
N LEU A 64 -12.75 -34.47 -19.95
CA LEU A 64 -12.25 -33.12 -20.30
C LEU A 64 -11.14 -32.72 -19.33
N GLU A 65 -9.93 -32.48 -19.83
CA GLU A 65 -8.78 -32.10 -19.01
C GLU A 65 -8.83 -30.60 -18.69
N SER A 66 -9.08 -29.78 -19.71
CA SER A 66 -9.10 -28.34 -19.55
C SER A 66 -9.93 -27.57 -20.59
N ILE A 67 -10.36 -26.38 -20.19
CA ILE A 67 -10.93 -25.36 -21.06
C ILE A 67 -10.02 -24.14 -20.98
N ASP A 68 -9.43 -23.73 -22.10
CA ASP A 68 -8.59 -22.54 -22.19
C ASP A 68 -9.33 -21.41 -22.89
N ILE A 69 -9.67 -20.37 -22.11
CA ILE A 69 -10.26 -19.12 -22.57
C ILE A 69 -9.29 -17.94 -22.40
N SER A 70 -8.04 -18.19 -22.00
CA SER A 70 -7.06 -17.16 -21.66
C SER A 70 -6.70 -16.26 -22.84
N LYS A 71 -6.84 -16.77 -24.08
CA LYS A 71 -6.57 -16.01 -25.31
C LYS A 71 -7.80 -15.23 -25.83
N ASN A 72 -8.97 -15.36 -25.22
CA ASN A 72 -10.20 -14.69 -25.67
C ASN A 72 -10.49 -13.43 -24.86
N ASP A 73 -9.76 -12.36 -25.15
CA ASP A 73 -9.89 -11.08 -24.45
C ASP A 73 -11.24 -10.37 -24.69
N LYS A 74 -12.11 -10.86 -25.57
CA LYS A 74 -13.47 -10.33 -25.79
C LYS A 74 -14.57 -11.15 -25.13
N LEU A 75 -14.24 -12.32 -24.57
CA LEU A 75 -15.22 -13.19 -23.93
C LEU A 75 -15.81 -12.49 -22.70
N SER A 76 -17.14 -12.43 -22.65
CA SER A 76 -17.88 -11.79 -21.55
C SER A 76 -18.96 -12.69 -20.96
N ARG A 77 -19.32 -13.79 -21.64
CA ARG A 77 -20.41 -14.65 -21.19
C ARG A 77 -20.18 -16.13 -21.51
N ILE A 78 -20.43 -16.98 -20.52
CA ILE A 78 -20.59 -18.42 -20.67
C ILE A 78 -22.02 -18.75 -20.27
N LEU A 79 -22.77 -19.40 -21.17
CA LEU A 79 -24.14 -19.84 -20.97
C LEU A 79 -24.17 -21.36 -20.97
N ILE A 80 -24.81 -21.95 -19.96
CA ILE A 80 -25.12 -23.38 -19.91
C ILE A 80 -26.63 -23.51 -20.09
N SER A 81 -27.05 -24.04 -21.23
CA SER A 81 -28.45 -24.18 -21.64
C SER A 81 -28.90 -25.65 -21.56
N GLY A 82 -29.72 -25.95 -20.55
CA GLY A 82 -30.38 -27.25 -20.37
C GLY A 82 -31.53 -27.14 -19.36
N ASN A 83 -32.57 -27.95 -19.58
CA ASN A 83 -33.77 -27.99 -18.74
C ASN A 83 -33.72 -29.08 -17.66
N ASP A 84 -32.72 -29.95 -17.68
CA ASP A 84 -32.47 -30.92 -16.62
C ASP A 84 -30.97 -30.85 -16.27
N GLN A 85 -30.65 -30.68 -14.98
CA GLN A 85 -29.30 -30.83 -14.41
C GLN A 85 -28.23 -29.79 -14.81
N SER A 86 -28.55 -28.50 -15.02
CA SER A 86 -27.51 -27.49 -15.31
C SER A 86 -26.62 -27.07 -14.11
N LEU A 87 -26.97 -27.46 -12.89
CA LEU A 87 -26.06 -27.40 -11.72
C LEU A 87 -24.92 -28.42 -11.85
N ASP A 88 -25.21 -29.56 -12.49
CA ASP A 88 -24.29 -30.67 -12.63
C ASP A 88 -23.15 -30.40 -13.62
N PHE A 89 -23.18 -29.31 -14.40
CA PHE A 89 -22.15 -29.08 -15.40
C PHE A 89 -20.76 -28.88 -14.80
N PHE A 90 -20.63 -28.24 -13.63
CA PHE A 90 -19.33 -28.12 -12.95
C PHE A 90 -19.13 -29.19 -11.89
N GLU A 91 -20.21 -29.76 -11.35
CA GLU A 91 -20.14 -30.83 -10.33
C GLU A 91 -19.81 -32.20 -10.96
N ASN A 92 -20.37 -32.52 -12.14
CA ASN A 92 -20.14 -33.78 -12.84
C ASN A 92 -18.94 -33.75 -13.80
N ASN A 93 -18.31 -32.60 -14.02
CA ASN A 93 -17.17 -32.48 -14.91
C ASN A 93 -15.97 -31.89 -14.17
N ILE A 94 -14.99 -32.75 -13.86
CA ILE A 94 -13.71 -32.33 -13.26
C ILE A 94 -12.78 -31.89 -14.39
N PHE A 95 -12.66 -30.58 -14.63
CA PHE A 95 -11.74 -30.01 -15.61
C PHE A 95 -11.05 -28.74 -15.09
N THR A 96 -9.90 -28.43 -15.67
CA THR A 96 -9.17 -27.19 -15.37
C THR A 96 -9.65 -26.05 -16.27
N LEU A 97 -10.16 -24.96 -15.70
CA LEU A 97 -10.44 -23.74 -16.45
C LEU A 97 -9.20 -22.85 -16.45
N LEU A 98 -8.52 -22.71 -17.60
CA LEU A 98 -7.43 -21.76 -17.81
C LEU A 98 -8.02 -20.41 -18.22
N ILE A 99 -7.78 -19.40 -17.40
CA ILE A 99 -8.34 -18.06 -17.57
C ILE A 99 -7.34 -17.01 -17.05
N LYS A 100 -7.31 -15.81 -17.65
CA LYS A 100 -6.56 -14.68 -17.10
C LYS A 100 -7.28 -14.09 -15.89
N GLU A 101 -6.52 -13.56 -14.93
CA GLU A 101 -7.09 -12.90 -13.74
C GLU A 101 -8.06 -11.76 -14.12
N THR A 102 -7.70 -10.99 -15.15
CA THR A 102 -8.53 -9.88 -15.67
C THR A 102 -9.91 -10.33 -16.17
N GLN A 103 -10.03 -11.57 -16.67
CA GLN A 103 -11.28 -12.12 -17.18
C GLN A 103 -12.22 -12.62 -16.07
N LEU A 104 -11.72 -12.93 -14.86
CA LEU A 104 -12.52 -13.43 -13.74
C LEU A 104 -13.62 -12.46 -13.28
N ASN A 105 -13.33 -11.16 -13.36
CA ASN A 105 -14.28 -10.10 -12.98
C ASN A 105 -15.23 -9.71 -14.12
N ARG A 106 -14.99 -10.21 -15.34
CA ARG A 106 -15.72 -9.79 -16.54
C ARG A 106 -16.64 -10.88 -17.08
N VAL A 107 -16.20 -12.14 -17.04
CA VAL A 107 -16.96 -13.25 -17.61
C VAL A 107 -18.11 -13.63 -16.65
N ILE A 108 -19.33 -13.55 -17.17
CA ILE A 108 -20.55 -13.93 -16.46
C ILE A 108 -20.92 -15.36 -16.85
N LEU A 109 -21.07 -16.22 -15.86
CA LEU A 109 -21.66 -17.53 -16.01
C LEU A 109 -23.18 -17.43 -15.83
N SER A 110 -23.93 -17.94 -16.81
CA SER A 110 -25.40 -18.03 -16.79
C SER A 110 -25.84 -19.49 -16.89
N TYR A 111 -26.72 -19.95 -16.02
CA TYR A 111 -27.21 -21.33 -15.96
C TYR A 111 -28.64 -21.38 -15.41
N ASN A 112 -29.35 -22.49 -15.60
CA ASN A 112 -30.66 -22.68 -14.96
C ASN A 112 -30.47 -23.34 -13.59
N LYS A 113 -31.22 -22.87 -12.59
CA LYS A 113 -31.23 -23.43 -11.25
C LYS A 113 -32.62 -23.95 -10.94
N TYR A 114 -32.71 -25.21 -10.55
CA TYR A 114 -33.95 -25.80 -10.07
C TYR A 114 -34.26 -25.29 -8.66
N ASN A 115 -35.48 -24.81 -8.47
CA ASN A 115 -36.05 -24.47 -7.17
C ASN A 115 -37.40 -25.21 -7.01
N PRO A 116 -37.97 -25.29 -5.80
CA PRO A 116 -39.26 -25.95 -5.57
C PRO A 116 -40.42 -25.44 -6.45
N ASN A 117 -40.31 -24.22 -6.98
CA ASN A 117 -41.33 -23.57 -7.81
C ASN A 117 -40.99 -23.61 -9.32
N GLY A 118 -40.01 -24.43 -9.73
CA GLY A 118 -39.58 -24.59 -11.12
C GLY A 118 -38.18 -24.04 -11.40
N TRP A 119 -37.84 -23.99 -12.70
CA TRP A 119 -36.52 -23.57 -13.18
C TRP A 119 -36.41 -22.05 -13.24
N THR A 120 -35.35 -21.51 -12.65
CA THR A 120 -35.04 -20.07 -12.67
C THR A 120 -33.66 -19.84 -13.27
N LYS A 121 -33.50 -18.74 -14.01
CA LYS A 121 -32.19 -18.38 -14.58
C LYS A 121 -31.31 -17.75 -13.50
N ALA A 122 -30.15 -18.34 -13.26
CA ALA A 122 -29.12 -17.83 -12.37
C ALA A 122 -27.95 -17.24 -13.17
N THR A 123 -27.37 -16.17 -12.64
CA THR A 123 -26.18 -15.54 -13.24
C THR A 123 -25.21 -15.10 -12.14
N ALA A 124 -23.92 -15.41 -12.29
CA ALA A 124 -22.88 -14.84 -11.43
C ALA A 124 -21.55 -14.68 -12.18
N TYR A 125 -20.70 -13.78 -11.69
CA TYR A 125 -19.32 -13.67 -12.17
C TYR A 125 -18.52 -14.93 -11.83
N LEU A 126 -17.60 -15.34 -12.70
CA LEU A 126 -16.76 -16.53 -12.46
C LEU A 126 -16.02 -16.46 -11.11
N ARG A 127 -15.54 -15.28 -10.70
CA ARG A 127 -14.90 -15.08 -9.40
C ARG A 127 -15.77 -15.43 -8.19
N LYS A 128 -17.10 -15.35 -8.34
CA LYS A 128 -18.07 -15.62 -7.25
C LYS A 128 -18.53 -17.09 -7.24
N GLN A 129 -18.06 -17.91 -8.16
CA GLN A 129 -18.40 -19.32 -8.24
C GLN A 129 -17.40 -20.14 -7.43
N ALA A 130 -17.82 -21.29 -6.89
CA ALA A 130 -16.95 -22.27 -6.21
C ALA A 130 -16.06 -23.06 -7.19
N ILE A 131 -15.83 -22.52 -8.39
CA ILE A 131 -14.87 -23.05 -9.36
C ILE A 131 -13.51 -22.51 -8.93
N ILE A 132 -12.49 -23.36 -8.82
CA ILE A 132 -11.10 -22.93 -8.60
C ILE A 132 -10.43 -22.81 -9.98
N PRO A 133 -10.49 -21.65 -10.65
CA PRO A 133 -9.78 -21.46 -11.90
C PRO A 133 -8.27 -21.47 -11.63
N TYR A 134 -7.51 -22.14 -12.50
CA TYR A 134 -6.08 -21.93 -12.57
C TYR A 134 -5.84 -20.64 -13.34
N PHE A 135 -5.37 -19.60 -12.64
CA PHE A 135 -5.11 -18.30 -13.24
C PHE A 135 -3.68 -18.23 -13.77
N LEU A 136 -3.55 -17.80 -15.02
CA LEU A 136 -2.26 -17.43 -15.59
C LEU A 136 -1.94 -15.99 -15.17
N VAL A 137 -0.83 -15.81 -14.46
CA VAL A 137 -0.30 -14.47 -14.16
C VAL A 137 0.20 -13.87 -15.47
N GLU A 138 -0.30 -12.69 -15.83
CA GLU A 138 0.00 -12.05 -17.12
C GLU A 138 1.49 -11.60 -17.19
N ASP A 139 2.24 -12.13 -18.17
CA ASP A 139 3.68 -11.89 -18.39
C ASP A 139 4.07 -10.39 -18.43
N ASN A 140 3.17 -9.53 -18.92
CA ASN A 140 3.41 -8.09 -19.07
C ASN A 140 3.64 -7.37 -17.73
N LYS A 141 3.06 -7.89 -16.64
CA LYS A 141 3.27 -7.33 -15.30
C LYS A 141 4.69 -7.61 -14.82
N LEU A 142 5.23 -8.79 -15.13
CA LEU A 142 6.60 -9.16 -14.79
C LEU A 142 7.62 -8.32 -15.58
N GLU A 143 7.38 -8.10 -16.87
CA GLU A 143 8.32 -7.32 -17.71
C GLU A 143 8.45 -5.87 -17.25
N SER A 144 7.33 -5.22 -16.89
CA SER A 144 7.34 -3.85 -16.37
C SER A 144 8.04 -3.74 -15.00
N GLU A 145 7.85 -4.74 -14.14
CA GLU A 145 8.51 -4.79 -12.83
C GLU A 145 10.02 -5.02 -12.97
N VAL A 146 10.44 -5.91 -13.87
CA VAL A 146 11.86 -6.14 -14.18
C VAL A 146 12.52 -4.90 -14.79
N ALA A 147 11.82 -4.18 -15.66
CA ALA A 147 12.34 -2.93 -16.24
C ALA A 147 12.54 -1.85 -15.16
N SER A 148 11.54 -1.66 -14.28
CA SER A 148 11.61 -0.76 -13.13
C SER A 148 12.78 -1.09 -12.19
N LEU A 149 12.95 -2.38 -11.86
CA LEU A 149 14.04 -2.83 -10.99
C LEU A 149 15.41 -2.58 -11.61
N LYS A 150 15.58 -2.80 -12.92
CA LYS A 150 16.83 -2.52 -13.63
C LYS A 150 17.18 -1.03 -13.60
N GLU A 151 16.20 -0.16 -13.82
CA GLU A 151 16.42 1.29 -13.76
C GLU A 151 16.79 1.74 -12.34
N SER A 152 16.09 1.24 -11.32
CA SER A 152 16.40 1.52 -9.92
C SER A 152 17.81 1.08 -9.54
N LEU A 153 18.26 -0.07 -10.04
CA LEU A 153 19.60 -0.61 -9.77
C LEU A 153 20.69 0.27 -10.40
N ALA A 154 20.50 0.70 -11.66
CA ALA A 154 21.42 1.61 -12.33
C ALA A 154 21.56 2.97 -11.60
N GLN A 155 20.44 3.51 -11.08
CA GLN A 155 20.47 4.75 -10.29
C GLN A 155 21.23 4.58 -8.96
N LYS A 156 21.07 3.42 -8.29
CA LYS A 156 21.81 3.11 -7.06
C LYS A 156 23.31 2.98 -7.32
N GLU A 157 23.71 2.28 -8.39
CA GLU A 157 25.12 2.15 -8.77
C GLU A 157 25.77 3.52 -9.05
N GLN A 158 25.07 4.41 -9.75
CA GLN A 158 25.55 5.78 -10.00
C GLN A 158 25.71 6.58 -8.69
N THR A 159 24.80 6.39 -7.73
CA THR A 159 24.85 7.05 -6.43
C THR A 159 26.04 6.56 -5.60
N ILE A 160 26.28 5.26 -5.57
CA ILE A 160 27.44 4.65 -4.89
C ILE A 160 28.73 5.20 -5.47
N ALA A 161 28.88 5.20 -6.80
CA ALA A 161 30.06 5.73 -7.46
C ALA A 161 30.32 7.22 -7.14
N LYS A 162 29.25 8.02 -6.96
CA LYS A 162 29.37 9.42 -6.52
C LYS A 162 29.81 9.52 -5.06
N GLN A 163 29.26 8.70 -4.17
CA GLN A 163 29.63 8.68 -2.76
C GLN A 163 31.09 8.23 -2.56
N ASP A 164 31.56 7.23 -3.30
CA ASP A 164 32.95 6.78 -3.25
C ASP A 164 33.93 7.90 -3.64
N ARG A 165 33.60 8.68 -4.67
CA ARG A 165 34.41 9.85 -5.06
C ARG A 165 34.48 10.88 -3.93
N ILE A 166 33.36 11.13 -3.23
CA ILE A 166 33.31 12.06 -2.10
C ILE A 166 34.18 11.53 -0.94
N ILE A 167 34.08 10.23 -0.62
CA ILE A 167 34.89 9.61 0.43
C ILE A 167 36.38 9.75 0.12
N VAL A 168 36.79 9.47 -1.12
CA VAL A 168 38.18 9.63 -1.55
C VAL A 168 38.65 11.09 -1.43
N ASP A 169 37.82 12.06 -1.82
CA ASP A 169 38.15 13.49 -1.69
C ASP A 169 38.26 13.94 -0.22
N LEU A 170 37.31 13.51 0.63
CA LEU A 170 37.35 13.79 2.06
C LEU A 170 38.57 13.18 2.73
N ASN A 171 38.92 11.93 2.40
CA ASN A 171 40.12 11.29 2.92
C ASN A 171 41.39 12.05 2.50
N LYS A 172 41.48 12.52 1.25
CA LYS A 172 42.59 13.39 0.81
C LYS A 172 42.63 14.70 1.60
N LYS A 173 41.49 15.32 1.89
CA LYS A 173 41.40 16.55 2.68
C LYS A 173 41.81 16.32 4.13
N VAL A 174 41.39 15.21 4.74
CA VAL A 174 41.78 14.83 6.11
C VAL A 174 43.29 14.57 6.20
N GLN A 175 43.89 13.89 5.21
CA GLN A 175 45.35 13.69 5.17
C GLN A 175 46.15 14.99 5.00
N LYS A 176 45.57 15.99 4.33
CA LYS A 176 46.17 17.32 4.16
C LYS A 176 45.85 18.29 5.29
N ALA A 177 44.88 17.98 6.15
CA ALA A 177 44.49 18.83 7.25
C ALA A 177 45.60 18.81 8.31
N PRO A 178 45.95 19.97 8.90
CA PRO A 178 46.91 20.00 9.98
C PRO A 178 46.40 19.15 11.14
N THR A 179 47.26 18.28 11.65
CA THR A 179 46.96 17.48 12.84
C THR A 179 46.80 18.38 14.07
N LEU A 180 46.13 17.88 15.11
CA LEU A 180 45.97 18.60 16.38
C LEU A 180 47.32 19.08 16.93
N SER A 181 48.38 18.28 16.77
CA SER A 181 49.75 18.64 17.16
C SER A 181 50.30 19.83 16.36
N GLN A 182 50.08 19.86 15.04
CA GLN A 182 50.51 20.98 14.20
C GLN A 182 49.74 22.26 14.51
N PHE A 183 48.45 22.16 14.82
CA PHE A 183 47.65 23.29 15.31
C PHE A 183 48.13 23.78 16.68
N GLN A 184 48.47 22.88 17.60
CA GLN A 184 49.02 23.24 18.91
C GLN A 184 50.37 23.93 18.78
N GLU A 185 51.24 23.47 17.87
CA GLU A 185 52.53 24.09 17.60
C GLU A 185 52.37 25.49 16.99
N LEU A 186 51.50 25.65 15.98
CA LEU A 186 51.13 26.95 15.42
C LEU A 186 50.53 27.89 16.48
N ASN A 187 49.67 27.38 17.35
CA ASN A 187 49.07 28.14 18.45
C ASN A 187 50.14 28.57 19.48
N ASN A 188 51.10 27.71 19.78
CA ASN A 188 52.22 28.02 20.65
C ASN A 188 53.15 29.08 20.06
N ILE A 189 53.32 29.09 18.74
CA ILE A 189 54.09 30.11 17.99
C ILE A 189 53.31 31.43 17.95
N ALA A 190 52.02 31.40 17.62
CA ALA A 190 51.21 32.61 17.40
C ALA A 190 50.78 33.30 18.69
N LEU A 191 50.49 32.55 19.76
CA LEU A 191 49.97 33.08 21.02
C LEU A 191 50.96 32.95 22.19
N GLY A 192 52.18 32.44 21.96
CA GLY A 192 53.26 32.42 22.94
C GLY A 192 52.92 31.62 24.21
N ARG A 193 52.98 30.29 24.15
CA ARG A 193 52.80 29.36 25.31
C ARG A 193 51.68 29.72 26.30
N ILE A 194 50.63 30.42 25.86
CA ILE A 194 49.45 30.62 26.69
C ILE A 194 48.73 29.28 26.70
N ASN A 195 48.65 28.69 27.89
CA ASN A 195 47.94 27.44 28.11
C ASN A 195 46.43 27.71 28.01
N LEU A 196 45.91 27.72 26.78
CA LEU A 196 44.49 27.94 26.50
C LEU A 196 43.71 26.71 26.97
N ASP A 197 43.15 26.82 28.17
CA ASP A 197 42.23 25.82 28.69
C ASP A 197 40.88 25.94 27.98
N PHE A 198 40.78 25.29 26.81
CA PHE A 198 39.56 25.21 26.03
C PHE A 198 38.41 24.55 26.80
N LYS A 199 38.71 23.72 27.81
CA LYS A 199 37.68 23.13 28.68
C LYS A 199 37.08 24.21 29.57
N LYS A 200 37.91 25.06 30.17
CA LYS A 200 37.47 26.23 30.95
C LYS A 200 36.73 27.25 30.09
N LEU A 201 37.21 27.53 28.87
CA LEU A 201 36.51 28.40 27.92
C LEU A 201 35.14 27.84 27.54
N LYS A 202 35.06 26.54 27.24
CA LYS A 202 33.79 25.86 26.93
C LYS A 202 32.80 25.92 28.10
N GLN A 203 33.28 25.74 29.34
CA GLN A 203 32.47 25.88 30.55
C GLN A 203 31.98 27.32 30.73
N GLU A 204 32.83 28.32 30.50
CA GLU A 204 32.46 29.72 30.66
C GLU A 204 31.45 30.17 29.59
N ILE A 205 31.63 29.73 28.34
CA ILE A 205 30.64 29.94 27.26
C ILE A 205 29.29 29.32 27.65
N LYS A 206 29.29 28.10 28.20
CA LYS A 206 28.07 27.43 28.66
C LYS A 206 27.41 28.21 29.81
N ARG A 207 28.19 28.67 30.77
CA ARG A 207 27.74 29.50 31.90
C ARG A 207 27.10 30.81 31.43
N LEU A 208 27.74 31.50 30.49
CA LEU A 208 27.23 32.75 29.91
C LEU A 208 25.92 32.51 29.16
N LYS A 209 25.85 31.47 28.32
CA LYS A 209 24.61 31.10 27.63
C LYS A 209 23.47 30.80 28.60
N LEU A 210 23.73 30.04 29.67
CA LEU A 210 22.74 29.76 30.71
C LEU A 210 22.31 31.01 31.48
N LYS A 211 23.23 31.95 31.73
CA LYS A 211 22.93 33.21 32.43
C LYS A 211 21.89 34.04 31.67
N ASP A 212 21.99 34.09 30.35
CA ASP A 212 21.06 34.86 29.51
C ASP A 212 19.79 34.07 29.18
N PHE A 213 19.90 32.75 29.02
CA PHE A 213 18.79 31.87 28.69
C PHE A 213 17.81 31.64 29.86
N ASN A 214 18.32 31.41 31.08
CA ASN A 214 17.48 31.02 32.22
C ASN A 214 16.43 32.08 32.61
N PRO A 215 16.74 33.40 32.67
CA PRO A 215 15.74 34.42 32.95
C PRO A 215 14.60 34.41 31.92
N TYR A 216 14.96 34.35 30.63
CA TYR A 216 13.99 34.32 29.53
C TYR A 216 13.10 33.05 29.59
N PHE A 217 13.69 31.88 29.82
CA PHE A 217 12.93 30.63 29.96
C PHE A 217 11.93 30.70 31.13
N ARG A 218 12.36 31.21 32.29
CA ARG A 218 11.47 31.37 33.47
C ARG A 218 10.33 32.34 33.19
N GLU A 219 10.60 33.44 32.49
CA GLU A 219 9.58 34.41 32.11
C GLU A 219 8.53 33.78 31.19
N GLN A 220 8.96 33.08 30.13
CA GLN A 220 8.01 32.43 29.21
C GLN A 220 7.18 31.35 29.89
N LYS A 221 7.80 30.55 30.77
CA LYS A 221 7.08 29.55 31.57
C LYS A 221 6.01 30.19 32.45
N SER A 222 6.36 31.24 33.20
CA SER A 222 5.41 31.99 34.03
C SER A 222 4.27 32.59 33.20
N ASN A 223 4.57 33.15 32.02
CA ASN A 223 3.55 33.72 31.14
C ASN A 223 2.58 32.65 30.62
N PHE A 224 3.09 31.49 30.23
CA PHE A 224 2.27 30.37 29.78
C PHE A 224 1.39 29.79 30.91
N GLU A 225 1.92 29.69 32.14
CA GLU A 225 1.14 29.25 33.31
C GLU A 225 -0.02 30.22 33.61
N LYS A 226 0.23 31.54 33.50
CA LYS A 226 -0.83 32.57 33.64
C LYS A 226 -1.89 32.45 32.54
N LEU A 227 -1.48 32.30 31.28
CA LEU A 227 -2.39 32.11 30.14
C LEU A 227 -3.26 30.86 30.33
N THR A 228 -2.64 29.74 30.73
CA THR A 228 -3.35 28.49 30.98
C THR A 228 -4.33 28.63 32.14
N SER A 229 -3.96 29.31 33.21
CA SER A 229 -4.84 29.56 34.36
C SER A 229 -6.03 30.44 33.99
N ALA A 230 -5.79 31.50 33.21
CA ALA A 230 -6.86 32.36 32.70
C ALA A 230 -7.81 31.59 31.76
N ALA A 231 -7.25 30.74 30.88
CA ALA A 231 -8.05 29.88 30.02
C ALA A 231 -8.88 28.88 30.83
N LYS A 232 -8.32 28.22 31.85
CA LYS A 232 -9.09 27.32 32.74
C LYS A 232 -10.24 28.04 33.43
N ASN A 233 -10.01 29.24 33.95
CA ASN A 233 -11.06 30.05 34.56
C ASN A 233 -12.18 30.41 33.56
N LYS A 234 -11.83 30.66 32.29
CA LYS A 234 -12.79 30.94 31.21
C LYS A 234 -13.57 29.69 30.76
N ALA A 235 -12.93 28.53 30.77
CA ALA A 235 -13.51 27.26 30.35
C ALA A 235 -14.64 26.79 31.29
N THR A 236 -14.59 27.16 32.59
CA THR A 236 -15.43 26.58 33.66
C THR A 236 -15.20 25.07 33.83
N ASP A 237 -15.70 24.47 34.91
CA ASP A 237 -15.41 23.06 35.26
C ASP A 237 -15.78 22.06 34.15
N SER A 238 -16.78 22.36 33.32
CA SER A 238 -17.27 21.48 32.26
C SER A 238 -16.37 21.41 31.02
N LEU A 239 -15.63 22.49 30.69
CA LEU A 239 -14.69 22.50 29.56
C LEU A 239 -13.22 22.50 30.01
N GLY A 240 -12.94 22.65 31.31
CA GLY A 240 -11.59 22.59 31.86
C GLY A 240 -10.86 21.27 31.53
N GLY A 241 -11.57 20.14 31.63
CA GLY A 241 -11.02 18.84 31.24
C GLY A 241 -10.73 18.73 29.74
N ILE A 242 -11.53 19.38 28.89
CA ILE A 242 -11.31 19.42 27.43
C ILE A 242 -10.12 20.33 27.09
N LEU A 243 -9.94 21.43 27.81
CA LEU A 243 -8.78 22.31 27.68
C LEU A 243 -7.48 21.59 28.09
N ASP A 244 -7.52 20.81 29.17
CA ASP A 244 -6.38 20.00 29.58
C ASP A 244 -6.04 18.92 28.54
N LEU A 245 -7.06 18.25 28.01
CA LEU A 245 -6.88 17.28 26.92
C LEU A 245 -6.34 17.93 25.64
N PHE A 246 -6.81 19.13 25.30
CA PHE A 246 -6.33 19.91 24.16
C PHE A 246 -4.84 20.22 24.28
N LEU A 247 -4.41 20.73 25.43
CA LEU A 247 -3.00 21.02 25.71
C LEU A 247 -2.14 19.75 25.74
N GLN A 248 -2.64 18.67 26.34
CA GLN A 248 -1.91 17.39 26.40
C GLN A 248 -1.72 16.78 25.00
N THR A 249 -2.77 16.76 24.19
CA THR A 249 -2.73 16.23 22.82
C THR A 249 -1.76 17.04 21.96
N SER A 250 -1.79 18.37 22.07
CA SER A 250 -0.84 19.26 21.39
C SER A 250 0.61 18.98 21.78
N ARG A 251 0.90 18.83 23.08
CA ARG A 251 2.25 18.46 23.55
C ARG A 251 2.71 17.15 22.94
N GLN A 252 1.87 16.11 22.93
CA GLN A 252 2.20 14.82 22.33
C GLN A 252 2.51 14.92 20.84
N ILE A 253 1.74 15.74 20.09
CA ILE A 253 2.02 16.00 18.68
C ILE A 253 3.39 16.64 18.52
N ILE A 254 3.69 17.70 19.28
CA ILE A 254 4.97 18.43 19.19
C ILE A 254 6.15 17.53 19.54
N GLU A 255 6.04 16.72 20.59
CA GLU A 255 7.08 15.77 21.00
C GLU A 255 7.28 14.65 19.95
N SER A 256 6.20 14.23 19.28
CA SER A 256 6.23 13.21 18.23
C SER A 256 6.77 13.71 16.88
N GLU A 257 6.74 15.03 16.60
CA GLU A 257 7.36 15.64 15.42
C GLU A 257 8.89 15.45 15.40
N ASN A 258 9.51 15.21 16.56
CA ASN A 258 10.96 15.06 16.74
C ASN A 258 11.46 13.60 16.71
N GLY A 259 10.58 12.61 16.42
CA GLY A 259 10.94 11.18 16.36
C GLY A 259 10.22 10.41 15.25
N ASP A 260 10.53 9.12 15.10
CA ASP A 260 9.85 8.22 14.14
C ASP A 260 8.45 7.82 14.66
N SER A 261 7.51 8.75 14.62
CA SER A 261 6.12 8.45 14.94
C SER A 261 5.36 7.90 13.72
N ASN A 262 4.59 6.84 13.93
CA ASN A 262 3.77 6.21 12.89
C ASN A 262 2.69 7.21 12.41
N SER A 263 2.55 7.37 11.08
CA SER A 263 1.60 8.31 10.45
C SER A 263 0.15 8.10 10.91
N PHE A 264 -0.21 6.87 11.27
CA PHE A 264 -1.52 6.55 11.84
C PHE A 264 -1.76 7.20 13.22
N VAL A 265 -0.75 7.18 14.10
CA VAL A 265 -0.83 7.77 15.45
C VAL A 265 -0.91 9.28 15.37
N GLN A 266 -0.13 9.89 14.48
CA GLN A 266 -0.18 11.33 14.23
C GLN A 266 -1.56 11.77 13.71
N GLY A 267 -2.17 10.98 12.82
CA GLY A 267 -3.54 11.22 12.35
C GLY A 267 -4.59 11.16 13.45
N GLN A 268 -4.48 10.21 14.39
CA GLN A 268 -5.37 10.13 15.54
C GLN A 268 -5.23 11.34 16.47
N LEU A 269 -4.00 11.73 16.82
CA LEU A 269 -3.76 12.88 17.69
C LEU A 269 -4.27 14.18 17.06
N GLN A 270 -4.06 14.37 15.75
CA GLN A 270 -4.58 15.54 15.03
C GLN A 270 -6.12 15.57 15.02
N GLY A 271 -6.77 14.41 14.89
CA GLY A 271 -8.22 14.29 14.99
C GLY A 271 -8.75 14.60 16.40
N GLN A 272 -8.05 14.16 17.44
CA GLN A 272 -8.38 14.48 18.84
C GLN A 272 -8.21 15.98 19.13
N LEU A 273 -7.12 16.58 18.65
CA LEU A 273 -6.86 18.01 18.79
C LEU A 273 -7.95 18.85 18.13
N THR A 274 -8.33 18.49 16.90
CA THR A 274 -9.40 19.17 16.14
C THR A 274 -10.74 19.05 16.88
N THR A 275 -11.05 17.87 17.41
CA THR A 275 -12.28 17.64 18.20
C THR A 275 -12.31 18.53 19.44
N CYS A 276 -11.23 18.57 20.20
CA CYS A 276 -11.13 19.43 21.39
C CYS A 276 -11.25 20.90 21.00
N GLN A 277 -10.63 21.32 19.89
CA GLN A 277 -10.72 22.69 19.38
C GLN A 277 -12.17 23.07 19.05
N THR A 278 -12.92 22.20 18.35
CA THR A 278 -14.34 22.43 18.03
C THR A 278 -15.20 22.55 19.30
N LEU A 279 -14.94 21.73 20.32
CA LEU A 279 -15.67 21.81 21.58
C LEU A 279 -15.35 23.10 22.36
N LEU A 280 -14.08 23.52 22.35
CA LEU A 280 -13.62 24.75 23.03
C LEU A 280 -14.06 26.02 22.30
N GLN A 281 -14.34 25.98 20.99
CA GLN A 281 -14.86 27.13 20.23
C GLN A 281 -16.20 27.68 20.74
N THR A 282 -16.88 26.94 21.62
CA THR A 282 -18.07 27.42 22.35
C THR A 282 -17.77 28.52 23.36
N LYS A 283 -16.52 28.64 23.83
CA LYS A 283 -16.06 29.63 24.83
C LYS A 283 -14.82 30.40 24.43
N PHE A 284 -14.02 29.86 23.53
CA PHE A 284 -12.77 30.45 23.07
C PHE A 284 -12.88 30.84 21.61
N THR A 285 -12.25 31.95 21.24
CA THR A 285 -12.06 32.24 19.82
C THR A 285 -10.99 31.31 19.25
N GLN A 286 -11.01 31.13 17.93
CA GLN A 286 -9.96 30.37 17.26
C GLN A 286 -8.57 30.99 17.52
N GLU A 287 -8.48 32.32 17.55
CA GLU A 287 -7.23 33.05 17.82
C GLU A 287 -6.70 32.75 19.22
N GLU A 288 -7.55 32.75 20.25
CA GLU A 288 -7.16 32.42 21.63
C GLU A 288 -6.59 30.99 21.73
N LEU A 289 -7.23 30.02 21.06
CA LEU A 289 -6.75 28.64 21.05
C LEU A 289 -5.43 28.50 20.27
N GLN A 290 -5.27 29.23 19.16
CA GLN A 290 -4.01 29.22 18.41
C GLN A 290 -2.86 29.90 19.15
N ASP A 291 -3.12 30.98 19.87
CA ASP A 291 -2.11 31.63 20.72
C ASP A 291 -1.64 30.68 21.82
N LEU A 292 -2.57 29.97 22.48
CA LEU A 292 -2.26 28.97 23.49
C LEU A 292 -1.35 27.84 22.95
N LEU A 293 -1.67 27.31 21.76
CA LEU A 293 -0.85 26.28 21.10
C LEU A 293 0.52 26.81 20.68
N SER A 294 0.57 28.02 20.12
CA SER A 294 1.80 28.67 19.69
C SER A 294 2.75 28.88 20.87
N LYS A 295 2.23 29.39 21.99
CA LYS A 295 2.99 29.60 23.23
C LYS A 295 3.45 28.29 23.86
N GLN A 296 2.63 27.24 23.78
CA GLN A 296 3.03 25.90 24.22
C GLN A 296 4.19 25.36 23.36
N LYS A 297 4.13 25.53 22.03
CA LYS A 297 5.20 25.11 21.11
C LYS A 297 6.50 25.90 21.34
N GLU A 298 6.39 27.20 21.60
CA GLU A 298 7.53 28.04 21.98
C GLU A 298 8.16 27.53 23.29
N LEU A 299 7.36 27.24 24.31
CA LEU A 299 7.85 26.75 25.60
C LEU A 299 8.55 25.39 25.50
N ILE A 300 7.97 24.42 24.79
CA ILE A 300 8.58 23.09 24.60
C ILE A 300 9.94 23.22 23.90
N LYS A 301 10.05 24.06 22.86
CA LYS A 301 11.34 24.32 22.20
C LYS A 301 12.39 24.91 23.15
N LEU A 302 11.98 25.77 24.08
CA LEU A 302 12.88 26.30 25.10
C LEU A 302 13.24 25.24 26.15
N GLU A 303 12.31 24.34 26.51
CA GLU A 303 12.61 23.18 27.38
C GLU A 303 13.72 22.32 26.75
N ASP A 304 13.62 22.00 25.46
CA ASP A 304 14.65 21.25 24.72
C ASP A 304 16.01 21.97 24.69
N GLN A 305 15.99 23.28 24.43
CA GLN A 305 17.22 24.09 24.44
C GLN A 305 17.87 24.15 25.83
N SER A 306 17.07 24.16 26.89
CA SER A 306 17.54 24.11 28.28
C SER A 306 18.33 22.83 28.53
N VAL A 307 17.84 21.67 28.06
CA VAL A 307 18.52 20.36 28.21
C VAL A 307 19.87 20.35 27.51
N ILE A 308 19.98 20.95 26.32
CA ILE A 308 21.25 21.04 25.57
C ILE A 308 22.27 21.96 26.29
N LEU A 309 21.77 23.00 26.95
CA LEU A 309 22.60 24.00 27.64
C LEU A 309 23.01 23.57 29.06
N GLN A 310 22.42 22.52 29.64
CA GLN A 310 22.77 21.92 30.94
C GLN A 310 23.91 20.92 30.84
#